data_AF-A0A9E3E6S4-F1
#
_entry.id   AF-A0A9E3E6S4-F1
#
_cell.length_a   1.000
_cell.length_b   1.000
_cell.length_c   1.000
_cell.angle_alpha   90.00
_cell.angle_beta   90.00
_cell.angle_gamma   90.00
#
_symmetry.space_group_name_H-M   'P 1'
#
loop_
_entity.id
_entity.type
_entity.pdbx_description
1 polymer ?
#
loop_
_entity_poly.entity_id
_entity_poly.type
_entity_poly.pdbx_seq_one_letter_code
_entity_poly.pdbx_strand_id
1 'polypeptide(L)'
;MTRDIHEEARELIAVGDAVSDAQQIWLQDHLAECAACRDYAEGAAQVVRALRSLPIAADARLVRATQSRVRFHATRLRETRERMWLVGMACLGVGVTATLTLPLLWRLFAWMGEQAGVSTAVWQAGFLFFFFAPALVASVVLLARGTHVKSHKGYGNGDEKMG
;
A
#
# COMPACT_ATOMS: atom_id res chain seq x y z
N MET A 1 48.39 -0.44 27.57
CA MET A 1 47.35 0.25 26.79
C MET A 1 46.10 -0.61 26.63
N THR A 2 45.76 -1.44 27.64
CA THR A 2 44.59 -2.34 27.64
C THR A 2 43.43 -1.77 28.44
N ARG A 3 43.71 -0.90 29.43
CA ARG A 3 42.68 -0.18 30.20
C ARG A 3 41.74 0.63 29.31
N ASP A 4 42.27 1.28 28.29
CA ASP A 4 41.51 2.10 27.35
C ASP A 4 40.46 1.26 26.58
N ILE A 5 40.89 0.09 26.09
CA ILE A 5 40.05 -0.86 25.36
C ILE A 5 38.92 -1.43 26.24
N HIS A 6 39.19 -1.73 27.52
CA HIS A 6 38.15 -2.21 28.44
C HIS A 6 37.17 -1.10 28.85
N GLU A 7 37.62 0.15 28.89
CA GLU A 7 36.79 1.32 29.18
C GLU A 7 35.82 1.58 28.01
N GLU A 8 36.34 1.56 26.77
CA GLU A 8 35.55 1.66 25.53
C GLU A 8 34.52 0.54 25.42
N ALA A 9 34.91 -0.71 25.70
CA ALA A 9 33.98 -1.84 25.71
C ALA A 9 32.84 -1.65 26.74
N ARG A 10 33.13 -1.10 27.93
CA ARG A 10 32.11 -0.83 28.96
C ARG A 10 31.17 0.30 28.56
N GLU A 11 31.68 1.32 27.88
CA GLU A 11 30.87 2.41 27.33
C GLU A 11 29.90 1.88 26.28
N LEU A 12 30.37 1.06 25.34
CA LEU A 12 29.50 0.43 24.32
C LEU A 12 28.44 -0.48 24.95
N ILE A 13 28.78 -1.24 26.00
CA ILE A 13 27.81 -2.05 26.76
C ILE A 13 26.73 -1.17 27.42
N ALA A 14 27.10 0.02 27.92
CA ALA A 14 26.15 0.94 28.55
C ALA A 14 25.21 1.62 27.53
N VAL A 15 25.68 1.85 26.30
CA VAL A 15 24.89 2.45 25.20
C VAL A 15 23.87 1.45 24.62
N GLY A 16 24.17 0.15 24.62
CA GLY A 16 23.22 -0.92 24.25
C GLY A 16 22.86 -0.91 22.76
N ASP A 17 21.56 -0.91 22.42
CA ASP A 17 21.07 -1.08 21.04
C ASP A 17 21.36 0.11 20.11
N ALA A 18 21.93 1.21 20.61
CA ALA A 18 22.25 2.42 19.83
C ALA A 18 23.67 2.42 19.22
N VAL A 19 24.34 1.27 19.20
CA VAL A 19 25.71 1.08 18.71
C VAL A 19 25.69 0.74 17.22
N SER A 20 26.68 1.23 16.45
CA SER A 20 26.79 0.91 15.01
C SER A 20 27.16 -0.56 14.78
N ASP A 21 26.80 -1.12 13.62
CA ASP A 21 27.09 -2.53 13.29
C ASP A 21 28.59 -2.89 13.41
N ALA A 22 29.49 -1.97 13.03
CA ALA A 22 30.93 -2.18 13.13
C ALA A 22 31.41 -2.25 14.60
N GLN A 23 30.90 -1.38 15.46
CA GLN A 23 31.20 -1.40 16.90
C GLN A 23 30.60 -2.62 17.60
N GLN A 24 29.43 -3.08 17.15
CA GLN A 24 28.82 -4.30 17.66
C GLN A 24 29.67 -5.54 17.35
N ILE A 25 30.18 -5.66 16.12
CA ILE A 25 31.06 -6.78 15.74
C ILE A 25 32.35 -6.77 16.56
N TRP A 26 32.99 -5.60 16.69
CA TRP A 26 34.18 -5.44 17.52
C TRP A 26 33.93 -5.80 18.99
N LEU A 27 32.80 -5.36 19.56
CA LEU A 27 32.44 -5.67 20.94
C LEU A 27 32.23 -7.17 21.14
N GLN A 28 31.57 -7.86 20.21
CA GLN A 28 31.38 -9.32 20.29
C GLN A 28 32.71 -10.08 20.27
N ASP A 29 33.64 -9.65 19.41
CA ASP A 29 34.99 -10.22 19.32
C ASP A 29 35.75 -10.04 20.65
N HIS A 30 35.73 -8.82 21.19
CA HIS A 30 36.35 -8.51 22.48
C HIS A 30 35.73 -9.28 23.67
N LEU A 31 34.41 -9.48 23.67
CA LEU A 31 33.70 -10.27 24.69
C LEU A 31 34.03 -11.77 24.62
N ALA A 32 34.39 -12.29 23.45
CA ALA A 32 34.85 -13.67 23.32
C ALA A 32 36.15 -13.89 24.11
N GLU A 33 37.08 -12.94 23.98
CA GLU A 33 38.43 -13.00 24.55
C GLU A 33 38.51 -12.54 26.02
N CYS A 34 37.68 -11.59 26.44
CA CYS A 34 37.76 -10.97 27.77
C CYS A 34 36.62 -11.40 28.71
N ALA A 35 36.93 -12.27 29.69
CA ALA A 35 35.97 -12.70 30.72
C ALA A 35 35.41 -11.54 31.58
N ALA A 36 36.24 -10.58 31.98
CA ALA A 36 35.80 -9.48 32.84
C ALA A 36 34.77 -8.54 32.16
N CYS A 37 34.90 -8.32 30.85
CA CYS A 37 33.94 -7.54 30.07
C CYS A 37 32.63 -8.32 29.82
N ARG A 38 32.73 -9.64 29.65
CA ARG A 38 31.57 -10.55 29.55
C ARG A 38 30.74 -10.56 30.84
N ASP A 39 31.38 -10.72 31.99
CA ASP A 39 30.67 -10.70 33.28
C ASP A 39 29.95 -9.37 33.52
N TYR A 40 30.58 -8.25 33.11
CA TYR A 40 29.96 -6.93 33.17
C TYR A 40 28.74 -6.82 32.23
N ALA A 41 28.86 -7.29 30.98
CA ALA A 41 27.76 -7.29 30.02
C ALA A 41 26.56 -8.14 30.50
N GLU A 42 26.82 -9.32 31.06
CA GLU A 42 25.79 -10.21 31.60
C GLU A 42 25.08 -9.58 32.80
N GLY A 43 25.82 -8.95 33.71
CA GLY A 43 25.27 -8.21 34.84
C GLY A 43 24.39 -7.04 34.40
N ALA A 44 24.87 -6.23 33.46
CA ALA A 44 24.08 -5.13 32.89
C ALA A 44 22.79 -5.64 32.22
N ALA A 45 22.88 -6.72 31.43
CA ALA A 45 21.72 -7.32 30.79
C ALA A 45 20.71 -7.88 31.81
N GLN A 46 21.18 -8.44 32.94
CA GLN A 46 20.30 -8.92 34.00
C GLN A 46 19.54 -7.78 34.69
N VAL A 47 20.21 -6.64 34.95
CA VAL A 47 19.58 -5.44 35.49
C VAL A 47 18.54 -4.88 34.51
N VAL A 48 18.86 -4.76 33.22
CA VAL A 48 17.91 -4.31 32.20
C VAL A 48 16.70 -5.24 32.10
N ARG A 49 16.91 -6.56 32.16
CA ARG A 49 15.81 -7.54 32.18
C ARG A 49 14.93 -7.41 33.43
N ALA A 50 15.54 -7.20 34.59
CA ALA A 50 14.81 -6.96 35.84
C ALA A 50 14.01 -5.65 35.75
N LEU A 51 14.58 -4.57 35.23
CA LEU A 51 13.87 -3.31 35.03
C LEU A 51 12.72 -3.43 34.01
N ARG A 52 12.92 -4.18 32.92
CA ARG A 52 11.88 -4.44 31.91
C ARG A 52 10.78 -5.37 32.43
N SER A 53 11.07 -6.22 33.42
CA SER A 53 10.08 -7.08 34.07
C SER A 53 9.30 -6.38 35.17
N LEU A 54 9.72 -5.18 35.63
CA LEU A 54 8.86 -4.28 36.38
C LEU A 54 7.86 -3.65 35.39
N PRO A 55 6.58 -4.07 35.40
CA PRO A 55 5.61 -3.44 34.53
C PRO A 55 5.42 -2.01 35.00
N ILE A 56 6.01 -1.06 34.28
CA ILE A 56 5.51 0.32 34.28
C ILE A 56 4.09 0.18 33.75
N ALA A 57 3.13 0.16 34.67
CA ALA A 57 1.73 -0.08 34.36
C ALA A 57 1.28 0.96 33.33
N ALA A 58 1.30 0.59 32.05
CA ALA A 58 0.56 1.30 31.05
C ALA A 58 -0.90 1.22 31.52
N ASP A 59 -1.44 2.35 31.97
CA ASP A 59 -2.79 2.45 32.49
C ASP A 59 -3.73 1.65 31.60
N ALA A 60 -4.53 0.75 32.18
CA ALA A 60 -5.42 -0.14 31.43
C ALA A 60 -6.35 0.66 30.49
N ARG A 61 -6.58 1.94 30.79
CA ARG A 61 -7.27 2.90 29.91
C ARG A 61 -6.50 3.20 28.63
N LEU A 62 -5.18 3.37 28.71
CA LEU A 62 -4.31 3.60 27.55
C LEU A 62 -4.29 2.37 26.65
N VAL A 63 -4.15 1.16 27.22
CA VAL A 63 -4.18 -0.09 26.46
C VAL A 63 -5.52 -0.27 25.74
N ARG A 64 -6.65 -0.02 26.41
CA ARG A 64 -7.98 -0.07 25.78
C ARG A 64 -8.15 0.99 24.68
N ALA A 65 -7.63 2.19 24.88
CA ALA A 65 -7.67 3.25 23.87
C ALA A 65 -6.82 2.92 22.63
N THR A 66 -5.68 2.25 22.80
CA THR A 66 -4.85 1.81 21.68
C THR A 66 -5.50 0.64 20.95
N GLN A 67 -6.07 -0.34 21.68
CA GLN A 67 -6.77 -1.46 21.06
C GLN A 67 -8.01 -1.03 20.27
N SER A 68 -8.77 -0.04 20.74
CA SER A 68 -9.93 0.48 20.01
C SER A 68 -9.51 1.17 18.71
N ARG A 69 -8.43 1.96 18.73
CA ARG A 69 -7.86 2.60 17.52
C ARG A 69 -7.33 1.57 16.52
N VAL A 70 -6.62 0.53 16.98
CA VAL A 70 -6.11 -0.54 16.09
C VAL A 70 -7.26 -1.29 15.43
N ARG A 71 -8.32 -1.63 16.17
CA ARG A 71 -9.50 -2.30 15.62
C ARG A 71 -10.21 -1.44 14.58
N PHE A 72 -10.35 -0.14 14.84
CA PHE A 72 -10.94 0.81 13.89
C PHE A 72 -10.12 0.93 12.59
N HIS A 73 -8.79 0.96 12.68
CA HIS A 73 -7.92 0.94 11.51
C HIS A 73 -7.99 -0.40 10.75
N ALA A 74 -8.08 -1.52 11.44
CA ALA A 74 -8.22 -2.84 10.82
C ALA A 74 -9.53 -2.98 10.03
N THR A 75 -10.64 -2.42 10.52
CA THR A 75 -11.93 -2.41 9.79
C THR A 75 -11.88 -1.51 8.55
N ARG A 76 -11.26 -0.33 8.65
CA ARG A 76 -11.07 0.60 7.51
C ARG A 76 -10.24 -0.02 6.37
N LEU A 77 -9.21 -0.82 6.70
CA LEU A 77 -8.41 -1.52 5.69
C LEU A 77 -9.21 -2.61 4.96
N ARG A 78 -10.14 -3.29 5.65
CA ARG A 78 -10.97 -4.34 5.04
C ARG A 78 -11.96 -3.78 4.01
N GLU A 79 -12.67 -2.71 4.35
CA GLU A 79 -13.64 -2.07 3.44
C GLU A 79 -12.98 -1.55 2.16
N THR A 80 -11.77 -0.99 2.27
CA THR A 80 -11.05 -0.47 1.11
C THR A 80 -10.57 -1.60 0.19
N ARG A 81 -10.16 -2.74 0.77
CA ARG A 81 -9.70 -3.91 0.02
C ARG A 81 -10.83 -4.57 -0.77
N GLU A 82 -12.03 -4.65 -0.21
CA GLU A 82 -13.20 -5.22 -0.91
C GLU A 82 -13.61 -4.36 -2.11
N ARG A 83 -13.63 -3.03 -1.96
CA ARG A 83 -13.90 -2.12 -3.10
C ARG A 83 -12.86 -2.23 -4.19
N MET A 84 -11.58 -2.28 -3.84
CA MET A 84 -10.50 -2.44 -4.83
C MET A 84 -10.56 -3.79 -5.55
N TRP A 85 -10.98 -4.85 -4.85
CA TRP A 85 -11.15 -6.17 -5.44
C TRP A 85 -12.28 -6.21 -6.48
N LEU A 86 -13.42 -5.59 -6.19
CA LEU A 86 -14.53 -5.47 -7.15
C LEU A 86 -14.12 -4.66 -8.39
N VAL A 87 -13.39 -3.56 -8.22
CA VAL A 87 -12.87 -2.75 -9.33
C VAL A 87 -11.85 -3.55 -10.15
N GLY A 88 -10.97 -4.32 -9.49
CA GLY A 88 -10.02 -5.21 -10.15
C GLY A 88 -10.71 -6.28 -10.99
N MET A 89 -11.72 -6.96 -10.44
CA MET A 89 -12.48 -7.99 -11.16
C MET A 89 -13.28 -7.41 -12.33
N ALA A 90 -13.86 -6.22 -12.18
CA ALA A 90 -14.52 -5.52 -13.29
C ALA A 90 -13.53 -5.16 -14.40
N CYS A 91 -12.35 -4.66 -14.04
CA CYS A 91 -11.30 -4.31 -15.01
C CYS A 91 -10.79 -5.55 -15.76
N LEU A 92 -10.51 -6.65 -15.04
CA LEU A 92 -10.13 -7.92 -15.65
C LEU A 92 -11.25 -8.48 -16.54
N GLY A 93 -12.51 -8.41 -16.09
CA GLY A 93 -13.65 -8.85 -16.88
C GLY A 93 -13.77 -8.08 -18.20
N VAL A 94 -13.65 -6.75 -18.15
CA VAL A 94 -13.68 -5.89 -19.36
C VAL A 94 -12.47 -6.16 -20.26
N GLY A 95 -11.27 -6.27 -19.70
CA GLY A 95 -10.04 -6.54 -20.44
C GLY A 95 -10.06 -7.91 -21.13
N VAL A 96 -10.48 -8.97 -20.42
CA VAL A 96 -10.62 -10.32 -20.96
C VAL A 96 -11.69 -10.34 -22.04
N THR A 97 -12.85 -9.71 -21.81
CA THR A 97 -13.91 -9.63 -22.83
C THR A 97 -13.39 -8.91 -24.07
N ALA A 98 -12.77 -7.75 -23.95
CA ALA A 98 -12.21 -7.02 -25.10
C ALA A 98 -11.15 -7.83 -25.87
N THR A 99 -10.28 -8.54 -25.15
CA THR A 99 -9.20 -9.35 -25.74
C THR A 99 -9.73 -10.61 -26.43
N LEU A 100 -10.83 -11.19 -25.95
CA LEU A 100 -11.49 -12.33 -26.58
C LEU A 100 -12.39 -11.91 -27.74
N THR A 101 -13.09 -10.79 -27.61
CA THR A 101 -14.03 -10.28 -28.62
C THR A 101 -13.32 -9.85 -29.90
N LEU A 102 -12.11 -9.28 -29.81
CA LEU A 102 -11.32 -8.88 -30.99
C LEU A 102 -10.98 -10.05 -31.96
N PRO A 103 -10.35 -11.16 -31.51
CA PRO A 103 -10.02 -12.29 -32.37
C PRO A 103 -11.25 -13.10 -32.78
N LEU A 104 -12.28 -13.21 -31.91
CA LEU A 104 -13.54 -13.86 -32.26
C LEU A 104 -14.27 -13.12 -33.38
N LEU A 105 -14.33 -11.78 -33.29
CA LEU A 105 -14.90 -10.95 -34.35
C LEU A 105 -14.07 -11.06 -35.62
N TRP A 106 -12.74 -11.00 -35.54
CA TRP A 106 -11.87 -11.17 -36.70
C TRP A 106 -12.09 -12.51 -37.41
N ARG A 107 -12.30 -13.59 -36.64
CA ARG A 107 -12.50 -14.94 -37.18
C ARG A 107 -13.89 -15.16 -37.77
N LEU A 108 -14.94 -14.61 -37.16
CA LEU A 108 -16.29 -14.59 -37.76
C LEU A 108 -16.31 -13.79 -39.06
N PHE A 109 -15.55 -12.69 -39.09
CA PHE A 109 -15.49 -11.77 -40.21
C PHE A 109 -14.70 -12.32 -41.39
N ALA A 110 -13.55 -12.97 -41.15
CA ALA A 110 -12.81 -13.66 -42.20
C ALA A 110 -13.66 -14.73 -42.89
N TRP A 111 -14.45 -15.46 -42.10
CA TRP A 111 -15.39 -16.46 -42.61
C TRP A 111 -16.57 -15.85 -43.38
N MET A 112 -17.14 -14.73 -42.91
CA MET A 112 -18.23 -14.03 -43.62
C MET A 112 -17.77 -13.30 -44.88
N GLY A 113 -16.54 -12.77 -44.89
CA GLY A 113 -15.95 -12.09 -46.05
C GLY A 113 -15.68 -13.05 -47.21
N GLU A 114 -15.30 -14.30 -46.91
CA GLU A 114 -15.18 -15.37 -47.90
C GLU A 114 -16.53 -15.72 -48.54
N GLN A 115 -17.62 -15.67 -47.77
CA GLN A 115 -18.97 -15.99 -48.24
C GLN A 115 -19.63 -14.85 -49.02
N ALA A 116 -19.34 -13.59 -48.68
CA ALA A 116 -20.12 -12.46 -49.18
C ALA A 116 -19.61 -11.84 -50.50
N GLY A 117 -18.32 -11.95 -50.85
CA GLY A 117 -17.77 -11.39 -52.10
C GLY A 117 -17.94 -9.86 -52.26
N VAL A 118 -18.33 -9.15 -51.20
CA VAL A 118 -18.58 -7.70 -51.16
C VAL A 118 -17.37 -6.96 -50.60
N SER A 119 -17.09 -5.76 -51.13
CA SER A 119 -15.88 -5.00 -50.83
C SER A 119 -15.71 -4.71 -49.33
N THR A 120 -14.50 -4.99 -48.85
CA THR A 120 -14.07 -4.95 -47.45
C THR A 120 -14.28 -3.60 -46.75
N ALA A 121 -14.39 -2.51 -47.52
CA ALA A 121 -14.48 -1.13 -47.01
C ALA A 121 -15.85 -0.77 -46.40
N VAL A 122 -16.95 -1.19 -47.03
CA VAL A 122 -18.30 -0.90 -46.51
C VAL A 122 -18.55 -1.67 -45.21
N TRP A 123 -18.03 -2.89 -45.15
CA TRP A 123 -18.14 -3.75 -43.98
C TRP A 123 -17.28 -3.23 -42.81
N GLN A 124 -16.07 -2.70 -43.08
CA GLN A 124 -15.24 -2.03 -42.06
C GLN A 124 -15.94 -0.81 -41.44
N ALA A 125 -16.63 0.00 -42.25
CA ALA A 125 -17.34 1.18 -41.77
C ALA A 125 -18.52 0.81 -40.85
N GLY A 126 -19.32 -0.21 -41.22
CA GLY A 126 -20.42 -0.70 -40.39
C GLY A 126 -19.95 -1.26 -39.04
N PHE A 127 -18.81 -1.94 -39.04
CA PHE A 127 -18.22 -2.50 -37.82
C PHE A 127 -17.65 -1.44 -36.89
N LEU A 128 -16.91 -0.45 -37.43
CA LEU A 128 -16.47 0.72 -36.66
C LEU A 128 -17.67 1.40 -36.00
N PHE A 129 -18.74 1.62 -36.76
CA PHE A 129 -19.94 2.26 -36.22
C PHE A 129 -20.57 1.46 -35.08
N PHE A 130 -20.73 0.14 -35.23
CA PHE A 130 -21.30 -0.72 -34.19
C PHE A 130 -20.40 -0.85 -32.96
N PHE A 131 -19.07 -0.85 -33.15
CA PHE A 131 -18.10 -0.95 -32.06
C PHE A 131 -17.97 0.34 -31.25
N PHE A 132 -17.98 1.50 -31.91
CA PHE A 132 -17.89 2.81 -31.24
C PHE A 132 -19.22 3.27 -30.63
N ALA A 133 -20.37 2.79 -31.11
CA ALA A 133 -21.67 3.12 -30.58
C ALA A 133 -21.79 2.89 -29.05
N PRO A 134 -21.47 1.72 -28.47
CA PRO A 134 -21.56 1.51 -27.03
C PRO A 134 -20.56 2.36 -26.23
N ALA A 135 -19.37 2.65 -26.77
CA ALA A 135 -18.40 3.55 -26.13
C ALA A 135 -18.89 5.01 -26.11
N LEU A 136 -19.56 5.45 -27.17
CA LEU A 136 -20.24 6.74 -27.25
C LEU A 136 -21.40 6.83 -26.24
N VAL A 137 -22.25 5.80 -26.18
CA VAL A 137 -23.36 5.74 -25.21
C VAL A 137 -22.82 5.78 -23.78
N ALA A 138 -21.79 5.00 -23.46
CA ALA A 138 -21.16 5.01 -22.15
C ALA A 138 -20.57 6.40 -21.81
N SER A 139 -19.92 7.06 -22.77
CA SER A 139 -19.38 8.42 -22.60
C SER A 139 -20.48 9.45 -22.35
N VAL A 140 -21.60 9.39 -23.07
CA VAL A 140 -22.76 10.27 -22.88
C VAL A 140 -23.41 10.03 -21.51
N VAL A 141 -23.56 8.78 -21.09
CA VAL A 141 -24.09 8.44 -19.75
C VAL A 141 -23.14 8.93 -18.65
N LEU A 142 -21.83 8.79 -18.83
CA LEU A 142 -20.82 9.30 -17.91
C LEU A 142 -20.80 10.82 -17.86
N LEU A 143 -20.99 11.52 -18.99
CA LEU A 143 -21.15 12.97 -19.05
C LEU A 143 -22.44 13.41 -18.32
N ALA A 144 -23.56 12.73 -18.55
CA ALA A 144 -24.83 13.01 -17.89
C ALA A 144 -24.78 12.76 -16.36
N ARG A 145 -23.98 11.77 -15.91
CA ARG A 145 -23.74 11.50 -14.48
C ARG A 145 -22.69 12.45 -13.89
N GLY A 146 -21.68 12.83 -14.67
CA GLY A 146 -20.60 13.75 -14.27
C GLY A 146 -21.09 15.19 -14.10
N THR A 147 -22.06 15.62 -14.91
CA THR A 147 -22.76 16.90 -14.70
C THR A 147 -23.60 16.88 -13.42
N HIS A 148 -24.18 15.74 -13.04
CA HIS A 148 -24.87 15.57 -11.75
C HIS A 148 -23.92 15.70 -10.54
N VAL A 149 -22.66 15.25 -10.66
CA VAL A 149 -21.66 15.36 -9.58
C VAL A 149 -21.04 16.77 -9.50
N LYS A 150 -20.98 17.51 -10.60
CA LYS A 150 -20.48 18.90 -10.60
C LYS A 150 -21.50 19.95 -10.11
N SER A 151 -22.77 19.59 -9.90
CA SER A 151 -23.80 20.57 -9.51
C SER A 151 -23.94 20.82 -8.00
N HIS A 152 -23.17 20.15 -7.12
CA HIS A 152 -23.22 20.37 -5.67
C HIS A 152 -21.95 21.01 -5.08
N LYS A 153 -21.22 21.80 -5.89
CA LYS A 153 -20.11 22.63 -5.42
C LYS A 153 -20.36 24.10 -5.80
N GLY A 154 -21.48 24.63 -5.30
CA GLY A 154 -21.80 26.04 -5.35
C GLY A 154 -21.86 26.63 -3.94
N TYR A 155 -21.16 27.75 -3.77
CA TYR A 155 -21.31 28.77 -2.72
C TYR A 155 -20.55 28.63 -1.39
N GLY A 156 -19.78 29.69 -1.12
CA GLY A 156 -19.04 29.95 0.11
C GLY A 156 -17.72 30.62 -0.23
N ASN A 157 -17.52 31.94 -0.19
CA ASN A 157 -18.34 33.12 0.03
C ASN A 157 -17.39 34.27 -0.34
N GLY A 158 -17.75 35.10 -1.31
CA GLY A 158 -17.05 36.34 -1.57
C GLY A 158 -17.68 37.43 -0.71
N ASP A 159 -17.08 37.74 0.43
CA ASP A 159 -17.36 38.97 1.16
C ASP A 159 -16.20 39.94 0.89
N GLU A 160 -16.28 40.59 -0.26
CA GLU A 160 -15.49 41.76 -0.60
C GLU A 160 -16.46 42.96 -0.75
N LYS A 161 -16.44 43.84 0.28
CA LYS A 161 -16.61 45.32 0.27
C LYS A 161 -17.94 45.96 0.71
N MET A 162 -17.72 46.91 1.64
CA MET A 162 -18.24 48.29 1.68
C MET A 162 -19.70 48.53 2.11
N GLY A 163 -19.81 48.92 3.38
CA GLY A 163 -20.72 49.93 3.91
C GLY A 163 -19.97 50.75 4.94
#